data_AF-A0A924BQW1-F1
#
_entry.id   AF-A0A924BQW1-F1
#
_cell.length_a   1.000
_cell.length_b   1.000
_cell.length_c   1.000
_cell.angle_alpha   90.00
_cell.angle_beta   90.00
_cell.angle_gamma   90.00
#
_symmetry.space_group_name_H-M   'P 1'
#
loop_
_entity.id
_entity.type
_entity.pdbx_description
1 polymer ?
#
loop_
_entity_poly.entity_id
_entity_poly.type
_entity_poly.pdbx_seq_one_letter_code
_entity_poly.pdbx_strand_id
1 'polypeptide(L)'
;MKKNCYTILSCAVIMLLSLQKVQGAVVVPLDDPNMRYDGAFYNVVTPTLVTFNRHQAAVYNNVESGIYGSWINQWVITQTGIRVRFKTTSPTITLTFQKRTGGGSIGTSPTNGFSVFANGNLINTYSSLSFTINNPSAGNATLYEVSLPNLWAVDLIGMSIDDTHALDDPGTLSKPIYVAIGDSKTHGTGQYVSSAKTYPFQLANLMGWDLHNIAVAGSTLGWAMALNIKNQSVDVLTIELGYNDWEYLSTNLATMQHEYERLIDSIRLYQPTAKIFCITPIVTTDPSGAAPYTLDAYRNMVQNIVSIRMQNDPKIFVIPGPSVSDAGMLASGDVVHLSEGGALTLAQNLVAPITNPSSIVLTTTATGEAIETAKKKIFIKQLNNVYLTIVIEEEGNYNVNIYTTNGTLVDSKNDTYLNRGDNTIFWKSSSIKSGSLYLIRIQKGTDALNELKYVE
;
A
#
# COMPACT_ATOMS: atom_id res chain seq x y z
N MET A 1 3.93 -60.25 82.70
CA MET A 1 4.27 -60.53 81.28
C MET A 1 3.40 -59.67 80.37
N LYS A 2 3.96 -58.59 79.83
CA LYS A 2 3.80 -58.11 78.43
C LYS A 2 4.30 -56.66 78.37
N LYS A 3 5.47 -56.52 77.75
CA LYS A 3 6.06 -55.28 77.24
C LYS A 3 5.14 -54.68 76.18
N ASN A 4 5.08 -53.36 76.08
CA ASN A 4 5.01 -52.68 74.78
C ASN A 4 5.75 -51.35 74.89
N CYS A 5 6.63 -51.16 73.90
CA CYS A 5 7.78 -50.28 73.84
C CYS A 5 7.73 -49.63 72.45
N TYR A 6 7.91 -48.30 72.40
CA TYR A 6 8.25 -47.47 71.22
C TYR A 6 7.27 -47.52 70.01
N THR A 7 6.84 -46.39 69.45
CA THR A 7 7.67 -45.58 68.54
C THR A 7 6.95 -44.24 68.31
N ILE A 8 7.59 -43.14 68.70
CA ILE A 8 7.20 -41.77 68.32
C ILE A 8 7.73 -41.57 66.91
N LEU A 9 6.84 -41.64 65.91
CA LEU A 9 7.18 -41.49 64.50
C LEU A 9 7.13 -40.01 64.12
N SER A 10 8.23 -39.57 63.54
CA SER A 10 8.55 -38.27 62.97
C SER A 10 7.45 -37.69 62.08
N CYS A 11 6.79 -36.62 62.54
CA CYS A 11 6.08 -35.68 61.67
C CYS A 11 6.87 -34.35 61.58
N ALA A 12 8.12 -34.45 61.12
CA ALA A 12 8.81 -33.30 60.54
C ALA A 12 8.38 -33.20 59.07
N VAL A 13 7.10 -32.84 58.85
CA VAL A 13 6.70 -32.24 57.58
C VAL A 13 7.38 -30.88 57.59
N ILE A 14 8.58 -30.83 56.99
CA ILE A 14 9.19 -29.59 56.54
C ILE A 14 8.20 -29.02 55.54
N MET A 15 7.29 -28.17 56.04
CA MET A 15 6.68 -27.13 55.25
C MET A 15 7.85 -26.26 54.77
N LEU A 16 8.45 -26.66 53.66
CA LEU A 16 9.01 -25.75 52.69
C LEU A 16 7.84 -24.93 52.16
N LEU A 17 7.33 -24.04 53.02
CA LEU A 17 6.77 -22.77 52.62
C LEU A 17 7.91 -22.08 51.89
N SER A 18 8.08 -22.42 50.61
CA SER A 18 8.67 -21.50 49.67
C SER A 18 7.83 -20.24 49.83
N LEU A 19 8.38 -19.25 50.53
CA LEU A 19 7.98 -17.89 50.31
C LEU A 19 8.21 -17.67 48.81
N GLN A 20 7.18 -17.92 48.01
CA GLN A 20 7.07 -17.32 46.70
C GLN A 20 7.07 -15.84 46.99
N LYS A 21 8.27 -15.25 46.94
CA LYS A 21 8.47 -13.82 46.94
C LYS A 21 7.52 -13.33 45.86
N VAL A 22 6.49 -12.58 46.24
CA VAL A 22 5.62 -11.92 45.27
C VAL A 22 6.58 -11.06 44.47
N GLN A 23 6.91 -11.51 43.25
CA GLN A 23 7.81 -10.78 42.38
C GLN A 23 7.14 -9.43 42.12
N GLY A 24 7.85 -8.35 42.45
CA GLY A 24 7.37 -7.02 42.13
C GLY A 24 7.36 -6.85 40.62
N ALA A 25 6.45 -6.01 40.12
CA ALA A 25 6.53 -5.50 38.75
C ALA A 25 7.26 -4.15 38.79
N VAL A 26 8.22 -3.95 37.88
CA VAL A 26 8.85 -2.65 37.63
C VAL A 26 8.24 -2.03 36.38
N VAL A 27 7.92 -0.73 36.46
CA VAL A 27 7.45 0.05 35.31
C VAL A 27 8.67 0.46 34.48
N VAL A 28 8.61 0.19 33.18
CA VAL A 28 9.64 0.61 32.22
C VAL A 28 9.23 1.97 31.65
N PRO A 29 10.11 3.00 31.72
CA PRO A 29 9.87 4.26 31.02
C PRO A 29 9.70 4.02 29.51
N LEU A 30 8.70 4.63 28.88
CA LEU A 30 8.46 4.42 27.45
C LEU A 30 9.45 5.19 26.54
N ASP A 31 10.33 6.01 27.11
CA ASP A 31 11.48 6.57 26.41
C ASP A 31 12.78 5.79 26.69
N ASP A 32 12.69 4.60 27.28
CA ASP A 32 13.83 3.72 27.51
C ASP A 32 14.57 3.44 26.18
N PRO A 33 15.91 3.61 26.13
CA PRO A 33 16.69 3.46 24.90
C PRO A 33 16.67 2.04 24.30
N ASN A 34 16.20 1.04 25.04
CA ASN A 34 16.04 -0.34 24.60
C ASN A 34 14.60 -0.66 24.13
N MET A 35 13.72 0.34 24.08
CA MET A 35 12.48 0.27 23.31
C MET A 35 12.67 0.83 21.90
N ARG A 36 12.03 0.20 20.91
CA ARG A 36 11.98 0.66 19.52
C ARG A 36 10.53 0.72 19.04
N TYR A 37 10.23 1.75 18.26
CA TYR A 37 8.90 2.02 17.72
C TYR A 37 9.00 2.16 16.20
N ASP A 38 8.97 1.03 15.51
CA ASP A 38 9.23 0.96 14.07
C ASP A 38 7.94 1.12 13.25
N GLY A 39 8.10 1.44 11.96
CA GLY A 39 6.99 1.58 11.00
C GLY A 39 6.21 2.90 11.08
N ALA A 40 6.72 3.87 11.83
CA ALA A 40 6.18 5.23 11.89
C ALA A 40 7.31 6.27 11.93
N PHE A 41 7.11 7.38 11.22
CA PHE A 41 8.13 8.44 11.11
C PHE A 41 7.99 9.54 12.16
N TYR A 42 6.82 9.70 12.79
CA TYR A 42 6.47 10.90 13.56
C TYR A 42 5.98 10.58 14.98
N ASN A 43 6.53 9.51 15.56
CA ASN A 43 6.22 9.12 16.92
C ASN A 43 6.55 10.25 17.91
N VAL A 44 5.67 10.48 18.88
CA VAL A 44 5.92 11.33 20.04
C VAL A 44 6.13 10.39 21.23
N VAL A 45 7.32 10.42 21.81
CA VAL A 45 7.74 9.51 22.89
C VAL A 45 8.07 10.32 24.13
N THR A 46 7.49 9.94 25.26
CA THR A 46 7.79 10.45 26.60
C THR A 46 7.93 9.27 27.56
N PRO A 47 8.41 9.46 28.80
CA PRO A 47 8.50 8.37 29.78
C PRO A 47 7.19 7.62 30.05
N THR A 48 6.03 8.22 29.79
CA THR A 48 4.72 7.66 30.15
C THR A 48 3.74 7.56 28.99
N LEU A 49 4.12 8.00 27.78
CA LEU A 49 3.24 7.99 26.62
C LEU A 49 4.04 7.79 25.33
N VAL A 50 3.53 6.92 24.46
CA VAL A 50 3.92 6.87 23.04
C VAL A 50 2.70 7.11 22.18
N THR A 51 2.74 8.20 21.42
CA THR A 51 1.78 8.49 20.36
C THR A 51 2.38 8.14 19.02
N PHE A 52 1.83 7.09 18.41
CA PHE A 52 2.21 6.61 17.09
C PHE A 52 1.59 7.45 15.97
N ASN A 53 2.39 8.22 15.22
CA ASN A 53 1.90 9.01 14.08
C ASN A 53 2.57 8.58 12.77
N ARG A 54 1.75 8.18 11.80
CA ARG A 54 2.19 7.80 10.45
C ARG A 54 2.39 9.00 9.54
N HIS A 55 1.73 10.11 9.85
CA HIS A 55 1.65 11.29 9.00
C HIS A 55 2.08 12.56 9.74
N GLN A 56 2.70 13.50 9.02
CA GLN A 56 2.91 14.85 9.52
C GLN A 56 1.61 15.65 9.49
N ALA A 57 1.44 16.57 10.44
CA ALA A 57 0.33 17.51 10.47
C ALA A 57 0.18 18.33 9.18
N ALA A 58 1.30 18.69 8.55
CA ALA A 58 1.28 19.42 7.28
C ALA A 58 0.67 18.60 6.12
N VAL A 59 0.62 17.27 6.21
CA VAL A 59 0.06 16.42 5.16
C VAL A 59 -1.44 16.23 5.33
N TYR A 60 -1.90 15.77 6.50
CA TYR A 60 -3.33 15.53 6.69
C TYR A 60 -4.17 16.82 6.82
N ASN A 61 -3.54 17.98 7.02
CA ASN A 61 -4.19 19.29 6.92
C ASN A 61 -4.11 19.89 5.50
N ASN A 62 -3.48 19.21 4.53
CA ASN A 62 -3.36 19.67 3.16
C ASN A 62 -4.46 19.06 2.28
N VAL A 63 -5.29 19.92 1.68
CA VAL A 63 -6.41 19.54 0.81
C VAL A 63 -6.00 18.72 -0.42
N GLU A 64 -4.74 18.79 -0.85
CA GLU A 64 -4.20 18.05 -1.99
C GLU A 64 -3.52 16.71 -1.58
N SER A 65 -3.69 16.27 -0.33
CA SER A 65 -3.06 15.05 0.18
C SER A 65 -3.82 13.75 -0.13
N GLY A 66 -5.08 13.86 -0.54
CA GLY A 66 -5.99 12.71 -0.67
C GLY A 66 -6.43 12.12 0.69
N ILE A 67 -5.97 12.69 1.81
CA ILE A 67 -6.30 12.27 3.18
C ILE A 67 -6.82 13.42 4.05
N TYR A 68 -7.30 14.48 3.40
CA TYR A 68 -7.88 15.64 4.07
C TYR A 68 -9.37 15.44 4.32
N GLY A 69 -9.83 15.81 5.52
CA GLY A 69 -11.25 15.88 5.85
C GLY A 69 -11.58 15.26 7.21
N SER A 70 -12.66 15.75 7.82
CA SER A 70 -13.06 15.31 9.17
C SER A 70 -13.40 13.82 9.23
N TRP A 71 -14.01 13.27 8.18
CA TRP A 71 -14.44 11.86 8.15
C TRP A 71 -13.25 10.88 8.04
N ILE A 72 -12.18 11.27 7.35
CA ILE A 72 -11.00 10.43 7.10
C ILE A 72 -9.96 10.54 8.22
N ASN A 73 -9.97 11.64 8.99
CA ASN A 73 -9.07 11.86 10.13
C ASN A 73 -9.02 10.68 11.11
N GLN A 74 -10.15 10.00 11.30
CA GLN A 74 -10.21 8.83 12.19
C GLN A 74 -9.27 7.69 11.73
N TRP A 75 -9.02 7.58 10.41
CA TRP A 75 -8.13 6.60 9.80
C TRP A 75 -6.69 7.11 9.68
N VAL A 76 -6.49 8.43 9.56
CA VAL A 76 -5.15 9.03 9.55
C VAL A 76 -4.37 8.67 10.82
N ILE A 77 -5.05 8.58 11.96
CA ILE A 77 -4.41 8.38 13.27
C ILE A 77 -4.37 6.92 13.75
N THR A 78 -4.70 5.93 12.90
CA THR A 78 -4.54 4.50 13.22
C THR A 78 -3.09 4.02 13.05
N GLN A 79 -2.79 2.80 13.47
CA GLN A 79 -1.42 2.27 13.58
C GLN A 79 -1.08 1.17 12.57
N THR A 80 -1.67 1.20 11.37
CA THR A 80 -1.30 0.22 10.33
C THR A 80 0.20 0.23 10.03
N GLY A 81 0.81 -0.95 10.05
CA GLY A 81 2.25 -1.16 9.80
C GLY A 81 3.18 -0.92 11.00
N ILE A 82 2.68 -0.46 12.14
CA ILE A 82 3.54 -0.06 13.28
C ILE A 82 3.82 -1.24 14.21
N ARG A 83 5.04 -1.28 14.76
CA ARG A 83 5.49 -2.29 15.72
C ARG A 83 6.17 -1.66 16.93
N VAL A 84 6.00 -2.29 18.10
CA VAL A 84 6.84 -2.05 19.28
C VAL A 84 7.82 -3.21 19.42
N ARG A 85 9.12 -2.94 19.46
CA ARG A 85 10.16 -3.96 19.70
C ARG A 85 10.92 -3.68 20.99
N PHE A 86 11.19 -4.76 21.71
CA PHE A 86 12.00 -4.77 22.92
C PHE A 86 12.55 -6.17 23.13
N LYS A 87 13.61 -6.29 23.93
CA LYS A 87 14.21 -7.57 24.26
C LYS A 87 14.34 -7.70 25.77
N THR A 88 13.99 -8.85 26.32
CA THR A 88 14.10 -9.09 27.76
C THR A 88 14.12 -10.58 28.09
N THR A 89 14.70 -10.92 29.23
CA THR A 89 14.63 -12.23 29.87
C THR A 89 13.41 -12.39 30.78
N SER A 90 12.65 -11.31 31.05
CA SER A 90 11.50 -11.32 31.97
C SER A 90 10.51 -12.44 31.62
N PRO A 91 10.00 -13.21 32.59
CA PRO A 91 9.02 -14.26 32.34
C PRO A 91 7.64 -13.69 32.00
N THR A 92 7.31 -12.49 32.50
CA THR A 92 6.08 -11.78 32.19
C THR A 92 6.37 -10.36 31.71
N ILE A 93 5.60 -9.90 30.73
CA ILE A 93 5.64 -8.52 30.24
C ILE A 93 4.21 -8.05 30.11
N THR A 94 3.85 -6.95 30.77
CA THR A 94 2.52 -6.35 30.61
C THR A 94 2.64 -5.07 29.80
N LEU A 95 1.79 -4.95 28.78
CA LEU A 95 1.64 -3.74 27.99
C LEU A 95 0.24 -3.18 28.23
N THR A 96 0.17 -1.86 28.41
CA THR A 96 -1.08 -1.13 28.59
C THR A 96 -1.17 -0.01 27.58
N PHE A 97 -2.22 -0.05 26.79
CA PHE A 97 -2.59 0.92 25.78
C PHE A 97 -3.86 1.65 26.22
N GLN A 98 -4.10 2.80 25.59
CA GLN A 98 -5.38 3.49 25.64
C GLN A 98 -5.89 3.73 24.23
N LYS A 99 -7.20 3.83 24.06
CA LYS A 99 -7.79 4.29 22.79
C LYS A 99 -7.50 5.77 22.61
N ARG A 100 -6.99 6.15 21.44
CA ARG A 100 -6.77 7.56 21.08
C ARG A 100 -8.10 8.24 20.73
N THR A 101 -8.31 9.43 21.28
CA THR A 101 -9.47 10.27 20.96
C THR A 101 -9.53 10.61 19.47
N GLY A 102 -10.72 10.53 18.88
CA GLY A 102 -10.95 10.86 17.47
C GLY A 102 -10.54 9.77 16.47
N GLY A 103 -9.94 8.67 16.94
CA GLY A 103 -9.53 7.58 16.08
C GLY A 103 -10.65 6.61 15.76
N GLY A 104 -10.54 6.01 14.58
CA GLY A 104 -11.47 5.01 14.09
C GLY A 104 -11.62 3.86 15.08
N SER A 105 -12.82 3.31 15.11
CA SER A 105 -13.17 2.09 15.84
C SER A 105 -14.10 1.36 14.89
N ILE A 106 -13.61 0.33 14.19
CA ILE A 106 -14.49 -0.49 13.35
C ILE A 106 -15.41 -1.31 14.26
N GLY A 107 -16.53 -0.69 14.63
CA GLY A 107 -17.57 -1.25 15.45
C GLY A 107 -17.04 -1.99 16.68
N THR A 108 -17.86 -2.88 17.22
CA THR A 108 -17.45 -3.87 18.20
C THR A 108 -16.80 -5.07 17.54
N SER A 109 -16.12 -4.93 16.38
CA SER A 109 -15.53 -6.09 15.70
C SER A 109 -14.49 -6.70 16.65
N PRO A 110 -14.75 -7.90 17.22
CA PRO A 110 -13.92 -8.49 18.28
C PRO A 110 -12.54 -8.89 17.76
N THR A 111 -12.29 -8.65 16.47
CA THR A 111 -11.13 -9.10 15.74
C THR A 111 -10.07 -8.02 15.55
N ASN A 112 -10.23 -6.74 15.90
CA ASN A 112 -9.08 -5.80 15.80
C ASN A 112 -8.22 -5.81 17.08
N GLY A 113 -6.90 -5.85 16.92
CA GLY A 113 -6.00 -6.01 18.06
C GLY A 113 -4.51 -6.04 17.71
N PHE A 114 -3.78 -6.76 18.54
CA PHE A 114 -2.34 -6.86 18.56
C PHE A 114 -1.90 -8.27 18.17
N SER A 115 -0.78 -8.38 17.46
CA SER A 115 -0.10 -9.67 17.26
C SER A 115 1.28 -9.60 17.89
N VAL A 116 1.61 -10.60 18.72
CA VAL A 116 2.87 -10.65 19.46
C VAL A 116 3.73 -11.76 18.90
N PHE A 117 4.95 -11.39 18.49
CA PHE A 117 5.96 -12.28 17.98
C PHE A 117 7.09 -12.41 19.00
N ALA A 118 7.63 -13.61 19.14
CA ALA A 118 8.86 -13.88 19.88
C ALA A 118 9.88 -14.49 18.92
N ASN A 119 11.02 -13.82 18.75
CA ASN A 119 12.07 -14.19 17.81
C ASN A 119 11.52 -14.48 16.39
N GLY A 120 10.60 -13.63 15.93
CA GLY A 120 9.95 -13.73 14.61
C GLY A 120 8.78 -14.72 14.52
N ASN A 121 8.50 -15.50 15.57
CA ASN A 121 7.38 -16.45 15.58
C ASN A 121 6.16 -15.85 16.27
N LEU A 122 4.99 -15.90 15.64
CA LEU A 122 3.74 -15.48 16.26
C LEU A 122 3.44 -16.37 17.48
N ILE A 123 3.36 -15.78 18.67
CA ILE A 123 3.07 -16.51 19.91
C ILE A 123 1.67 -16.24 20.46
N ASN A 124 1.09 -15.07 20.18
CA ASN A 124 -0.25 -14.75 20.65
C ASN A 124 -0.88 -13.57 19.89
N THR A 125 -2.19 -13.40 20.06
CA THR A 125 -2.96 -12.26 19.58
C THR A 125 -3.86 -11.73 20.68
N TYR A 126 -4.03 -10.42 20.77
CA TYR A 126 -4.80 -9.79 21.85
C TYR A 126 -5.76 -8.76 21.28
N SER A 127 -6.98 -8.67 21.79
CA SER A 127 -7.93 -7.59 21.47
C SER A 127 -8.13 -6.60 22.64
N SER A 128 -7.61 -6.93 23.81
CA SER A 128 -7.61 -6.04 24.99
C SER A 128 -6.55 -4.94 24.84
N LEU A 129 -6.86 -3.75 25.36
CA LEU A 129 -5.90 -2.65 25.50
C LEU A 129 -4.85 -2.91 26.59
N SER A 130 -5.07 -3.87 27.49
CA SER A 130 -4.09 -4.29 28.47
C SER A 130 -3.95 -5.80 28.45
N PHE A 131 -2.72 -6.28 28.29
CA PHE A 131 -2.45 -7.71 28.20
C PHE A 131 -1.05 -8.07 28.69
N THR A 132 -0.92 -9.32 29.14
CA THR A 132 0.35 -9.90 29.59
C THR A 132 0.85 -10.92 28.58
N ILE A 133 2.11 -10.77 28.20
CA ILE A 133 2.89 -11.69 27.38
C ILE A 133 3.66 -12.59 28.33
N ASN A 134 3.50 -13.90 28.16
CA ASN A 134 4.30 -14.90 28.87
C ASN A 134 5.49 -15.28 28.00
N ASN A 135 6.70 -15.21 28.56
CA ASN A 135 7.91 -15.56 27.83
C ASN A 135 7.95 -17.07 27.57
N PRO A 136 7.93 -17.51 26.29
CA PRO A 136 7.96 -18.94 25.96
C PRO A 136 9.29 -19.61 26.32
N SER A 137 10.32 -18.83 26.68
CA SER A 137 11.65 -19.30 27.05
C SER A 137 12.17 -18.49 28.25
N ALA A 138 11.42 -18.51 29.35
CA ALA A 138 11.75 -17.77 30.58
C ALA A 138 13.23 -17.97 30.99
N GLY A 139 13.91 -16.86 31.32
CA GLY A 139 15.33 -16.83 31.65
C GLY A 139 16.26 -16.66 30.43
N ASN A 140 15.78 -16.87 29.21
CA ASN A 140 16.51 -16.54 27.99
C ASN A 140 16.03 -15.19 27.43
N ALA A 141 16.97 -14.40 26.90
CA ALA A 141 16.65 -13.11 26.33
C ALA A 141 15.90 -13.30 25.00
N THR A 142 14.66 -12.83 24.95
CA THR A 142 13.75 -13.00 23.81
C THR A 142 13.50 -11.64 23.17
N LEU A 143 13.65 -11.54 21.84
CA LEU A 143 13.22 -10.37 21.08
C LEU A 143 11.71 -10.46 20.85
N TYR A 144 10.98 -9.45 21.30
CA TYR A 144 9.55 -9.32 21.05
C TYR A 144 9.28 -8.27 19.98
N GLU A 145 8.29 -8.56 19.14
CA GLU A 145 7.67 -7.58 18.26
C GLU A 145 6.16 -7.59 18.50
N VAL A 146 5.59 -6.44 18.82
CA VAL A 146 4.14 -6.26 19.01
C VAL A 146 3.62 -5.43 17.85
N SER A 147 2.98 -6.10 16.88
CA SER A 147 2.29 -5.44 15.78
C SER A 147 1.02 -4.78 16.30
N LEU A 148 0.85 -3.50 16.00
CA LEU A 148 -0.29 -2.72 16.44
C LEU A 148 -1.54 -2.95 15.55
N PRO A 149 -2.73 -2.55 16.01
CA PRO A 149 -3.95 -2.61 15.21
C PRO A 149 -3.87 -1.75 13.95
N ASN A 150 -4.41 -2.23 12.83
CA ASN A 150 -4.46 -1.49 11.58
C ASN A 150 -5.58 -0.44 11.53
N LEU A 151 -6.76 -0.74 12.08
CA LEU A 151 -7.96 0.12 11.96
C LEU A 151 -8.49 0.62 13.31
N TRP A 152 -7.60 0.68 14.30
CA TRP A 152 -7.90 1.18 15.64
C TRP A 152 -6.76 2.05 16.11
N ALA A 153 -7.08 3.28 16.55
CA ALA A 153 -6.12 4.23 17.07
C ALA A 153 -5.83 3.98 18.57
N VAL A 154 -4.58 3.68 18.90
CA VAL A 154 -4.10 3.42 20.26
C VAL A 154 -2.84 4.19 20.58
N ASP A 155 -2.63 4.49 21.86
CA ASP A 155 -1.38 4.99 22.43
C ASP A 155 -0.86 3.99 23.46
N LEU A 156 0.46 3.82 23.55
CA LEU A 156 1.07 3.02 24.62
C LEU A 156 1.24 3.93 25.84
N ILE A 157 0.72 3.51 27.00
CA ILE A 157 0.74 4.29 28.25
C ILE A 157 1.43 3.55 29.41
N GLY A 158 1.85 2.31 29.20
CA GLY A 158 2.60 1.59 30.21
C GLY A 158 3.20 0.30 29.69
N MET A 159 4.38 0.00 30.22
CA MET A 159 5.03 -1.29 30.12
C MET A 159 5.52 -1.67 31.52
N SER A 160 5.32 -2.92 31.92
CA SER A 160 5.94 -3.46 33.11
C SER A 160 6.52 -4.85 32.87
N ILE A 161 7.61 -5.14 33.58
CA ILE A 161 8.30 -6.43 33.60
C ILE A 161 8.55 -6.82 35.07
N ASP A 162 9.00 -8.05 35.31
CA ASP A 162 9.39 -8.48 36.65
C ASP A 162 10.58 -7.66 37.17
N ASP A 163 10.56 -7.29 38.45
CA ASP A 163 11.52 -6.41 39.15
C ASP A 163 12.99 -6.89 39.19
N THR A 164 13.23 -8.13 38.80
CA THR A 164 14.55 -8.77 38.72
C THR A 164 15.12 -8.79 37.30
N HIS A 165 14.42 -8.20 36.33
CA HIS A 165 14.80 -8.17 34.93
C HIS A 165 14.90 -6.74 34.39
N ALA A 166 15.55 -6.61 33.24
CA ALA A 166 15.71 -5.35 32.51
C ALA A 166 15.43 -5.56 31.02
N LEU A 167 15.39 -4.46 30.27
CA LEU A 167 15.43 -4.51 28.81
C LEU A 167 16.87 -4.58 28.31
N ASP A 168 17.09 -5.43 27.30
CA ASP A 168 18.30 -5.47 26.50
C ASP A 168 18.09 -4.72 25.18
N ASP A 169 19.17 -4.28 24.52
CA ASP A 169 19.07 -3.69 23.18
C ASP A 169 18.46 -4.70 22.18
N PRO A 170 17.30 -4.38 21.57
CA PRO A 170 16.68 -5.24 20.56
C PRO A 170 17.40 -5.16 19.20
N GLY A 171 18.41 -4.31 19.07
CA GLY A 171 19.14 -4.04 17.83
C GLY A 171 18.35 -3.17 16.84
N THR A 172 19.05 -2.65 15.84
CA THR A 172 18.44 -1.91 14.73
C THR A 172 17.91 -2.86 13.66
N LEU A 173 16.81 -2.48 13.00
CA LEU A 173 16.42 -3.14 11.76
C LEU A 173 17.40 -2.66 10.67
N SER A 174 18.48 -3.41 10.44
CA SER A 174 19.37 -3.19 9.30
C SER A 174 18.72 -3.71 8.02
N LYS A 175 17.51 -3.20 7.72
CA LYS A 175 16.62 -3.64 6.64
C LYS A 175 16.30 -2.45 5.72
N PRO A 176 16.05 -2.68 4.42
CA PRO A 176 15.52 -1.64 3.54
C PRO A 176 14.20 -1.07 4.06
N ILE A 177 14.04 0.25 4.00
CA ILE A 177 12.81 0.95 4.38
C ILE A 177 11.83 0.89 3.21
N TYR A 178 10.70 0.22 3.44
CA TYR A 178 9.60 0.07 2.51
C TYR A 178 8.42 0.96 2.93
N VAL A 179 8.04 1.91 2.09
CA VAL A 179 6.83 2.73 2.28
C VAL A 179 5.70 2.23 1.39
N ALA A 180 4.56 1.89 2.00
CA ALA A 180 3.33 1.57 1.28
C ALA A 180 2.39 2.77 1.25
N ILE A 181 2.06 3.25 0.05
CA ILE A 181 1.07 4.31 -0.19
C ILE A 181 -0.16 3.65 -0.81
N GLY A 182 -1.33 3.87 -0.23
CA GLY A 182 -2.56 3.39 -0.83
C GLY A 182 -3.82 3.70 -0.04
N ASP A 183 -4.90 3.00 -0.39
CA ASP A 183 -6.24 3.21 0.17
C ASP A 183 -6.61 2.22 1.30
N SER A 184 -7.91 1.93 1.48
CA SER A 184 -8.42 0.97 2.46
C SER A 184 -7.82 -0.44 2.32
N LYS A 185 -7.54 -0.90 1.10
CA LYS A 185 -6.96 -2.24 0.86
C LYS A 185 -5.53 -2.31 1.39
N THR A 186 -4.75 -1.27 1.11
CA THR A 186 -3.37 -1.11 1.62
C THR A 186 -3.34 -0.80 3.11
N HIS A 187 -4.32 -0.06 3.63
CA HIS A 187 -4.48 0.20 5.05
C HIS A 187 -4.75 -1.08 5.84
N GLY A 188 -5.56 -1.98 5.28
CA GLY A 188 -5.91 -3.26 5.88
C GLY A 188 -7.39 -3.51 6.12
N THR A 189 -8.31 -2.76 5.51
CA THR A 189 -9.75 -3.09 5.58
C THR A 189 -9.98 -4.51 5.04
N GLY A 190 -10.80 -5.29 5.76
CA GLY A 190 -11.00 -6.73 5.49
C GLY A 190 -9.90 -7.66 6.04
N GLN A 191 -8.79 -7.10 6.54
CA GLN A 191 -7.63 -7.82 7.07
C GLN A 191 -7.53 -7.57 8.58
N TYR A 192 -8.36 -8.27 9.36
CA TYR A 192 -8.52 -8.02 10.79
C TYR A 192 -7.36 -8.64 11.62
N VAL A 193 -7.47 -8.61 12.94
CA VAL A 193 -6.48 -9.05 13.96
C VAL A 193 -5.40 -8.03 14.24
N SER A 194 -4.57 -7.67 13.28
CA SER A 194 -3.56 -6.63 13.46
C SER A 194 -2.96 -6.19 12.14
N SER A 195 -2.08 -5.18 12.17
CA SER A 195 -1.25 -4.81 11.01
C SER A 195 -0.49 -5.98 10.41
N ALA A 196 -0.19 -7.03 11.18
CA ALA A 196 0.51 -8.21 10.71
C ALA A 196 -0.25 -8.98 9.64
N LYS A 197 -1.57 -8.80 9.52
CA LYS A 197 -2.40 -9.44 8.48
C LYS A 197 -2.50 -8.63 7.20
N THR A 198 -1.97 -7.41 7.19
CA THR A 198 -2.06 -6.56 6.01
C THR A 198 -1.12 -7.03 4.90
N TYR A 199 -1.53 -6.94 3.64
CA TYR A 199 -0.67 -7.34 2.53
C TYR A 199 0.69 -6.61 2.51
N PRO A 200 0.79 -5.30 2.88
CA PRO A 200 2.10 -4.64 2.94
C PRO A 200 3.00 -5.24 4.03
N PHE A 201 2.43 -5.67 5.17
CA PHE A 201 3.20 -6.33 6.22
C PHE A 201 3.68 -7.70 5.79
N GLN A 202 2.80 -8.49 5.17
CA GLN A 202 3.15 -9.80 4.65
C GLN A 202 4.25 -9.69 3.57
N LEU A 203 4.12 -8.71 2.67
CA LEU A 203 5.13 -8.43 1.66
C LEU A 203 6.47 -8.01 2.30
N ALA A 204 6.45 -7.10 3.27
CA ALA A 204 7.65 -6.67 3.98
C ALA A 204 8.36 -7.84 4.66
N ASN A 205 7.59 -8.76 5.27
CA ASN A 205 8.15 -9.96 5.89
C ASN A 205 8.78 -10.90 4.85
N LEU A 206 8.10 -11.16 3.73
CA LEU A 206 8.63 -11.97 2.62
C LEU A 206 9.91 -11.38 2.02
N MET A 207 10.02 -10.06 2.00
CA MET A 207 11.13 -9.33 1.38
C MET A 207 12.25 -8.94 2.37
N GLY A 208 12.06 -9.17 3.67
CA GLY A 208 13.01 -8.78 4.71
C GLY A 208 13.14 -7.26 4.87
N TRP A 209 12.06 -6.51 4.68
CA TRP A 209 12.01 -5.04 4.74
C TRP A 209 11.46 -4.53 6.07
N ASP A 210 11.69 -3.24 6.33
CA ASP A 210 11.00 -2.50 7.39
C ASP A 210 9.85 -1.67 6.81
N LEU A 211 8.61 -2.02 7.19
CA LEU A 211 7.40 -1.43 6.63
C LEU A 211 7.03 -0.13 7.34
N HIS A 212 6.81 0.92 6.55
CA HIS A 212 6.12 2.14 6.93
C HIS A 212 4.84 2.27 6.09
N ASN A 213 3.72 1.79 6.62
CA ASN A 213 2.44 1.83 5.90
C ASN A 213 1.76 3.20 6.10
N ILE A 214 1.80 4.06 5.09
CA ILE A 214 1.15 5.38 5.12
C ILE A 214 -0.16 5.40 4.33
N ALA A 215 -0.78 4.24 4.08
CA ALA A 215 -2.09 4.17 3.47
C ALA A 215 -3.19 4.67 4.42
N VAL A 216 -4.27 5.24 3.88
CA VAL A 216 -5.41 5.73 4.67
C VAL A 216 -6.71 5.19 4.08
N ALA A 217 -7.57 4.61 4.92
CA ALA A 217 -8.81 4.04 4.44
C ALA A 217 -9.69 5.14 3.84
N GLY A 218 -10.14 4.91 2.60
CA GLY A 218 -10.92 5.88 1.83
C GLY A 218 -10.10 7.01 1.20
N SER A 219 -8.75 6.96 1.25
CA SER A 219 -7.93 7.98 0.61
C SER A 219 -8.06 7.98 -0.90
N THR A 220 -8.06 9.16 -1.48
CA THR A 220 -7.99 9.37 -2.93
C THR A 220 -6.56 9.70 -3.35
N LEU A 221 -6.34 9.91 -4.64
CA LEU A 221 -5.08 10.42 -5.15
C LEU A 221 -4.78 11.82 -4.59
N GLY A 222 -3.53 12.07 -4.23
CA GLY A 222 -3.07 13.39 -3.79
C GLY A 222 -1.55 13.48 -3.71
N TRP A 223 -0.96 14.39 -4.48
CA TRP A 223 0.50 14.55 -4.56
C TRP A 223 1.13 14.91 -3.21
N ALA A 224 0.40 15.65 -2.35
CA ALA A 224 0.93 16.12 -1.08
C ALA A 224 1.21 14.98 -0.09
N MET A 225 0.74 13.76 -0.37
CA MET A 225 1.15 12.55 0.35
C MET A 225 2.67 12.36 0.34
N ALA A 226 3.36 12.75 -0.73
CA ALA A 226 4.82 12.66 -0.84
C ALA A 226 5.57 13.50 0.21
N LEU A 227 4.93 14.53 0.79
CA LEU A 227 5.54 15.32 1.87
C LEU A 227 5.81 14.47 3.12
N ASN A 228 5.07 13.38 3.35
CA ASN A 228 5.31 12.46 4.47
C ASN A 228 6.67 11.76 4.41
N ILE A 229 7.33 11.75 3.25
CA ILE A 229 8.62 11.08 3.07
C ILE A 229 9.74 12.07 2.72
N LYS A 230 9.48 13.39 2.73
CA LYS A 230 10.44 14.41 2.28
C LYS A 230 11.82 14.34 2.96
N ASN A 231 11.83 14.07 4.27
CA ASN A 231 13.05 14.03 5.08
C ASN A 231 13.37 12.62 5.59
N GLN A 232 12.84 11.60 4.92
CA GLN A 232 13.04 10.20 5.29
C GLN A 232 13.99 9.54 4.29
N SER A 233 14.62 8.43 4.69
CA SER A 233 15.34 7.56 3.75
C SER A 233 14.42 6.42 3.37
N VAL A 234 14.03 6.33 2.10
CA VAL A 234 13.15 5.27 1.60
C VAL A 234 13.88 4.50 0.51
N ASP A 235 13.91 3.18 0.63
CA ASP A 235 14.56 2.30 -0.34
C ASP A 235 13.57 1.80 -1.39
N VAL A 236 12.34 1.49 -0.95
CA VAL A 236 11.28 0.92 -1.78
C VAL A 236 9.94 1.60 -1.49
N LEU A 237 9.17 1.88 -2.53
CA LEU A 237 7.79 2.36 -2.44
C LEU A 237 6.86 1.50 -3.27
N THR A 238 5.67 1.25 -2.73
CA THR A 238 4.51 0.83 -3.51
C THR A 238 3.45 1.93 -3.49
N ILE A 239 2.77 2.13 -4.61
CA ILE A 239 1.66 3.08 -4.76
C ILE A 239 0.48 2.32 -5.32
N GLU A 240 -0.56 2.11 -4.52
CA GLU A 240 -1.83 1.48 -4.91
C GLU A 240 -2.98 2.44 -4.58
N LEU A 241 -3.32 3.30 -5.54
CA LEU A 241 -4.35 4.34 -5.43
C LEU A 241 -5.20 4.38 -6.70
N GLY A 242 -6.38 4.97 -6.61
CA GLY A 242 -7.27 5.21 -7.74
C GLY A 242 -8.66 4.59 -7.61
N TYR A 243 -8.84 3.60 -6.73
CA TYR A 243 -10.16 2.99 -6.52
C TYR A 243 -11.17 4.03 -6.01
N ASN A 244 -10.83 4.75 -4.93
CA ASN A 244 -11.74 5.75 -4.36
C ASN A 244 -11.96 6.95 -5.28
N ASP A 245 -10.98 7.28 -6.12
CA ASP A 245 -11.12 8.30 -7.16
C ASP A 245 -12.16 7.89 -8.20
N TRP A 246 -12.09 6.64 -8.68
CA TRP A 246 -13.09 6.06 -9.58
C TRP A 246 -14.47 5.90 -8.93
N GLU A 247 -14.50 5.46 -7.67
CA GLU A 247 -15.72 5.14 -6.95
C GLU A 247 -16.51 6.40 -6.56
N TYR A 248 -15.83 7.44 -6.04
CA TYR A 248 -16.51 8.55 -5.36
C TYR A 248 -16.38 9.91 -6.06
N LEU A 249 -15.41 10.11 -6.97
CA LEU A 249 -15.17 11.42 -7.55
C LEU A 249 -15.81 11.55 -8.93
N SER A 250 -16.25 12.77 -9.26
CA SER A 250 -16.72 13.14 -10.60
C SER A 250 -15.63 13.78 -11.48
N THR A 251 -14.37 13.70 -11.03
CA THR A 251 -13.20 14.24 -11.71
C THR A 251 -12.97 13.51 -13.04
N ASN A 252 -12.57 14.21 -14.10
CA ASN A 252 -12.25 13.57 -15.37
C ASN A 252 -10.86 12.90 -15.36
N LEU A 253 -10.64 11.97 -16.29
CA LEU A 253 -9.41 11.18 -16.36
C LEU A 253 -8.15 12.04 -16.63
N ALA A 254 -8.26 13.13 -17.40
CA ALA A 254 -7.13 14.01 -17.70
C ALA A 254 -6.62 14.75 -16.44
N THR A 255 -7.53 15.19 -15.57
CA THR A 255 -7.17 15.74 -14.27
C THR A 255 -6.48 14.67 -13.41
N MET A 256 -6.95 13.42 -13.45
CA MET A 256 -6.33 12.33 -12.70
C MET A 256 -4.94 11.98 -13.18
N GLN A 257 -4.71 12.03 -14.51
CA GLN A 257 -3.39 11.88 -15.09
C GLN A 257 -2.44 12.95 -14.54
N HIS A 258 -2.86 14.22 -14.53
CA HIS A 258 -2.04 15.31 -14.03
C HIS A 258 -1.67 15.13 -12.55
N GLU A 259 -2.64 14.78 -11.70
CA GLU A 259 -2.38 14.55 -10.27
C GLU A 259 -1.49 13.33 -10.02
N TYR A 260 -1.59 12.28 -10.84
CA TYR A 260 -0.73 11.09 -10.71
C TYR A 260 0.71 11.41 -11.12
N GLU A 261 0.90 12.18 -12.20
CA GLU A 261 2.20 12.71 -12.60
C GLU A 261 2.81 13.58 -11.50
N ARG A 262 2.03 14.51 -10.91
CA ARG A 262 2.48 15.34 -9.77
C ARG A 262 2.91 14.50 -8.57
N LEU A 263 2.17 13.43 -8.25
CA LEU A 263 2.54 12.51 -7.16
C LEU A 263 3.89 11.85 -7.42
N ILE A 264 4.09 11.26 -8.61
CA ILE A 264 5.36 10.60 -8.94
C ILE A 264 6.51 11.60 -8.94
N ASP A 265 6.33 12.78 -9.55
CA ASP A 265 7.36 13.83 -9.56
C ASP A 265 7.77 14.23 -8.14
N SER A 266 6.78 14.41 -7.26
CA SER A 266 7.02 14.77 -5.87
C SER A 266 7.74 13.65 -5.11
N ILE A 267 7.36 12.38 -5.31
CA ILE A 267 8.06 11.25 -4.71
C ILE A 267 9.49 11.18 -5.22
N ARG A 268 9.73 11.26 -6.53
CA ARG A 268 11.08 11.17 -7.10
C ARG A 268 11.96 12.34 -6.67
N LEU A 269 11.40 13.54 -6.53
CA LEU A 269 12.10 14.71 -5.98
C LEU A 269 12.64 14.44 -4.56
N TYR A 270 11.83 13.81 -3.71
CA TYR A 270 12.20 13.54 -2.32
C TYR A 270 12.98 12.24 -2.12
N GLN A 271 12.78 11.26 -3.01
CA GLN A 271 13.36 9.93 -2.95
C GLN A 271 14.05 9.60 -4.29
N PRO A 272 15.16 10.29 -4.63
CA PRO A 272 15.81 10.17 -5.93
C PRO A 272 16.36 8.76 -6.21
N THR A 273 16.65 7.99 -5.16
CA THR A 273 17.28 6.67 -5.29
C THR A 273 16.34 5.49 -5.06
N ALA A 274 15.13 5.73 -4.56
CA ALA A 274 14.21 4.66 -4.20
C ALA A 274 13.66 3.93 -5.42
N LYS A 275 13.36 2.63 -5.26
CA LYS A 275 12.57 1.87 -6.24
C LYS A 275 11.08 2.18 -6.03
N ILE A 276 10.38 2.59 -7.07
CA ILE A 276 8.96 2.96 -7.01
C ILE A 276 8.17 1.95 -7.84
N PHE A 277 7.22 1.27 -7.21
CA PHE A 277 6.31 0.32 -7.85
C PHE A 277 4.89 0.87 -7.83
N CYS A 278 4.42 1.34 -8.99
CA CYS A 278 3.06 1.80 -9.19
C CYS A 278 2.16 0.58 -9.47
N ILE A 279 1.38 0.16 -8.48
CA ILE A 279 0.41 -0.92 -8.60
C ILE A 279 -0.91 -0.28 -9.04
N THR A 280 -1.40 -0.61 -10.24
CA THR A 280 -2.72 -0.11 -10.64
C THR A 280 -3.80 -0.69 -9.72
N PRO A 281 -4.98 -0.06 -9.58
CA PRO A 281 -6.05 -0.60 -8.72
C PRO A 281 -6.26 -2.11 -8.91
N ILE A 282 -6.25 -2.85 -7.80
CA ILE A 282 -6.40 -4.31 -7.81
C ILE A 282 -7.85 -4.73 -8.17
N VAL A 283 -8.10 -6.02 -8.37
CA VAL A 283 -9.43 -6.53 -8.76
C VAL A 283 -10.47 -6.18 -7.71
N THR A 284 -11.64 -5.75 -8.20
CA THR A 284 -12.87 -5.47 -7.46
C THR A 284 -14.02 -6.11 -8.23
N THR A 285 -15.10 -6.50 -7.53
CA THR A 285 -16.37 -6.91 -8.15
C THR A 285 -17.44 -5.82 -8.05
N ASP A 286 -17.07 -4.65 -7.54
CA ASP A 286 -17.94 -3.47 -7.46
C ASP A 286 -18.27 -2.94 -8.86
N PRO A 287 -19.56 -2.83 -9.24
CA PRO A 287 -19.95 -2.23 -10.51
C PRO A 287 -20.18 -0.71 -10.42
N SER A 288 -20.15 -0.08 -9.24
CA SER A 288 -20.77 1.24 -8.98
C SER A 288 -19.86 2.46 -8.96
N GLY A 289 -18.91 2.56 -9.89
CA GLY A 289 -18.07 3.77 -10.02
C GLY A 289 -18.85 5.04 -10.41
N ALA A 290 -18.63 6.14 -9.68
CA ALA A 290 -19.24 7.44 -9.97
C ALA A 290 -18.46 8.30 -10.98
N ALA A 291 -17.20 7.97 -11.26
CA ALA A 291 -16.36 8.73 -12.17
C ALA A 291 -16.84 8.64 -13.64
N PRO A 292 -16.58 9.66 -14.47
CA PRO A 292 -16.91 9.66 -15.90
C PRO A 292 -15.96 8.78 -16.73
N TYR A 293 -15.30 7.79 -16.12
CA TYR A 293 -14.36 6.86 -16.73
C TYR A 293 -14.47 5.48 -16.04
N THR A 294 -14.01 4.42 -16.70
CA THR A 294 -14.01 3.07 -16.11
C THR A 294 -12.76 2.86 -15.23
N LEU A 295 -12.80 1.88 -14.33
CA LEU A 295 -11.62 1.53 -13.54
C LEU A 295 -10.46 1.07 -14.45
N ASP A 296 -10.76 0.41 -15.56
CA ASP A 296 -9.75 0.01 -16.56
C ASP A 296 -9.13 1.21 -17.28
N ALA A 297 -9.91 2.25 -17.57
CA ALA A 297 -9.39 3.52 -18.08
C ALA A 297 -8.33 4.11 -17.13
N TYR A 298 -8.63 4.11 -15.84
CA TYR A 298 -7.68 4.56 -14.81
C TYR A 298 -6.44 3.66 -14.74
N ARG A 299 -6.60 2.34 -14.77
CA ARG A 299 -5.47 1.39 -14.80
C ARG A 299 -4.57 1.61 -16.03
N ASN A 300 -5.16 1.86 -17.19
CA ASN A 300 -4.43 2.14 -18.43
C ASN A 300 -3.71 3.48 -18.38
N MET A 301 -4.35 4.52 -17.83
CA MET A 301 -3.72 5.82 -17.57
C MET A 301 -2.46 5.67 -16.72
N VAL A 302 -2.53 4.97 -15.58
CA VAL A 302 -1.36 4.72 -14.72
C VAL A 302 -0.27 3.96 -15.47
N GLN A 303 -0.62 2.88 -16.19
CA GLN A 303 0.34 2.12 -17.00
C GLN A 303 1.04 2.99 -18.04
N ASN A 304 0.30 3.83 -18.76
CA ASN A 304 0.86 4.71 -19.78
C ASN A 304 1.84 5.72 -19.18
N ILE A 305 1.45 6.42 -18.10
CA ILE A 305 2.31 7.39 -17.41
C ILE A 305 3.63 6.73 -16.98
N VAL A 306 3.53 5.58 -16.32
CA VAL A 306 4.70 4.92 -15.74
C VAL A 306 5.58 4.30 -16.82
N SER A 307 5.00 3.70 -17.86
CA SER A 307 5.75 3.14 -18.99
C SER A 307 6.57 4.20 -19.73
N ILE A 308 6.01 5.41 -19.89
CA ILE A 308 6.76 6.56 -20.45
C ILE A 308 7.92 6.93 -19.53
N ARG A 309 7.68 6.99 -18.21
CA ARG A 309 8.73 7.34 -17.23
C ARG A 309 9.84 6.29 -17.18
N MET A 310 9.52 5.01 -17.30
CA MET A 310 10.50 3.90 -17.33
C MET A 310 11.58 4.06 -18.41
N GLN A 311 11.30 4.82 -19.49
CA GLN A 311 12.29 5.11 -20.54
C GLN A 311 13.47 5.96 -20.02
N ASN A 312 13.25 6.76 -18.98
CA ASN A 312 14.24 7.70 -18.43
C ASN A 312 14.53 7.49 -16.94
N ASP A 313 13.69 6.74 -16.22
CA ASP A 313 13.84 6.40 -14.81
C ASP A 313 13.88 4.86 -14.65
N PRO A 314 15.07 4.26 -14.50
CA PRO A 314 15.21 2.80 -14.39
C PRO A 314 14.77 2.25 -13.02
N LYS A 315 14.26 3.09 -12.13
CA LYS A 315 13.84 2.74 -10.77
C LYS A 315 12.35 2.99 -10.53
N ILE A 316 11.57 3.27 -11.57
CA ILE A 316 10.12 3.25 -11.52
C ILE A 316 9.60 2.06 -12.32
N PHE A 317 8.56 1.40 -11.83
CA PHE A 317 7.97 0.23 -12.44
C PHE A 317 6.46 0.29 -12.27
N VAL A 318 5.72 -0.29 -13.22
CA VAL A 318 4.28 -0.50 -13.07
C VAL A 318 3.99 -1.98 -12.91
N ILE A 319 3.06 -2.30 -12.01
CA ILE A 319 2.50 -3.63 -11.81
C ILE A 319 1.00 -3.55 -12.09
N PRO A 320 0.48 -4.20 -13.14
CA PRO A 320 -0.95 -4.28 -13.37
C PRO A 320 -1.63 -5.00 -12.21
N GLY A 321 -2.49 -4.32 -11.45
CA GLY A 321 -3.23 -4.89 -10.32
C GLY A 321 -3.92 -6.22 -10.65
N PRO A 322 -4.65 -6.34 -11.78
CA PRO A 322 -5.26 -7.61 -12.20
C PRO A 322 -4.29 -8.76 -12.52
N SER A 323 -2.98 -8.49 -12.67
CA SER A 323 -1.97 -9.55 -12.86
C SER A 323 -1.53 -10.19 -11.54
N VAL A 324 -1.81 -9.55 -10.40
CA VAL A 324 -1.40 -10.00 -9.05
C VAL A 324 -2.59 -10.23 -8.12
N SER A 325 -3.81 -9.97 -8.59
CA SER A 325 -5.05 -10.10 -7.82
C SER A 325 -6.19 -10.68 -8.64
N ASP A 326 -7.14 -11.33 -7.96
CA ASP A 326 -8.39 -11.83 -8.55
C ASP A 326 -9.55 -11.71 -7.54
N ALA A 327 -10.77 -11.94 -8.01
CA ALA A 327 -11.98 -11.83 -7.18
C ALA A 327 -12.03 -12.84 -6.03
N GLY A 328 -11.31 -13.96 -6.10
CA GLY A 328 -11.21 -14.96 -5.04
C GLY A 328 -10.42 -14.47 -3.83
N MET A 329 -9.69 -13.35 -3.95
CA MET A 329 -8.97 -12.73 -2.84
C MET A 329 -9.85 -11.85 -1.95
N LEU A 330 -11.03 -11.47 -2.42
CA LEU A 330 -11.94 -10.59 -1.69
C LEU A 330 -12.54 -11.26 -0.45
N ALA A 331 -12.91 -10.48 0.55
CA ALA A 331 -13.62 -10.97 1.72
C ALA A 331 -15.04 -11.41 1.35
N SER A 332 -15.57 -12.42 2.05
CA SER A 332 -16.91 -12.95 1.78
C SER A 332 -17.97 -11.86 1.92
N GLY A 333 -18.68 -11.55 0.84
CA GLY A 333 -19.72 -10.52 0.80
C GLY A 333 -19.18 -9.09 0.69
N ASP A 334 -17.87 -8.91 0.57
CA ASP A 334 -17.23 -7.64 0.29
C ASP A 334 -16.76 -7.64 -1.17
N VAL A 335 -17.15 -6.61 -1.93
CA VAL A 335 -16.81 -6.51 -3.35
C VAL A 335 -15.50 -5.77 -3.59
N VAL A 336 -14.90 -5.20 -2.54
CA VAL A 336 -13.77 -4.25 -2.63
C VAL A 336 -12.55 -4.74 -1.86
N HIS A 337 -12.76 -5.22 -0.64
CA HIS A 337 -11.67 -5.44 0.31
C HIS A 337 -11.18 -6.88 0.31
N LEU A 338 -9.87 -7.03 0.46
CA LEU A 338 -9.21 -8.33 0.59
C LEU A 338 -9.62 -9.02 1.89
N SER A 339 -9.78 -10.34 1.83
CA SER A 339 -9.70 -11.18 3.03
C SER A 339 -8.27 -11.26 3.56
N GLU A 340 -8.07 -11.76 4.79
CA GLU A 340 -6.71 -12.05 5.29
C GLU A 340 -5.94 -13.03 4.37
N GLY A 341 -6.64 -14.05 3.83
CA GLY A 341 -6.06 -14.99 2.89
C GLY A 341 -5.70 -14.32 1.56
N GLY A 342 -6.59 -13.50 1.03
CA GLY A 342 -6.35 -12.73 -0.20
C GLY A 342 -5.20 -11.73 -0.06
N ALA A 343 -5.05 -11.11 1.11
CA ALA A 343 -3.92 -10.23 1.40
C ALA A 343 -2.58 -10.97 1.40
N LEU A 344 -2.52 -12.19 1.97
CA LEU A 344 -1.34 -13.04 1.90
C LEU A 344 -1.04 -13.43 0.43
N THR A 345 -2.05 -13.85 -0.33
CA THR A 345 -1.87 -14.22 -1.74
C THR A 345 -1.38 -13.03 -2.57
N LEU A 346 -1.96 -11.83 -2.37
CA LEU A 346 -1.48 -10.62 -3.04
C LEU A 346 -0.02 -10.32 -2.70
N ALA A 347 0.35 -10.40 -1.41
CA ALA A 347 1.74 -10.21 -1.00
C ALA A 347 2.70 -11.19 -1.67
N GLN A 348 2.32 -12.47 -1.78
CA GLN A 348 3.10 -13.49 -2.48
C GLN A 348 3.22 -13.20 -3.98
N ASN A 349 2.12 -12.81 -4.62
CA ASN A 349 2.09 -12.47 -6.05
C ASN A 349 2.91 -11.23 -6.37
N LEU A 350 3.10 -10.31 -5.42
CA LEU A 350 3.93 -9.12 -5.59
C LEU A 350 5.45 -9.40 -5.51
N VAL A 351 5.89 -10.49 -4.88
CA VAL A 351 7.33 -10.79 -4.72
C VAL A 351 8.05 -10.90 -6.06
N ALA A 352 7.50 -11.67 -7.00
CA ALA A 352 8.13 -11.90 -8.31
C ALA A 352 8.28 -10.61 -9.14
N PRO A 353 7.22 -9.81 -9.41
CA PRO A 353 7.35 -8.57 -10.18
C PRO A 353 8.21 -7.51 -9.48
N ILE A 354 8.35 -7.55 -8.16
CA ILE A 354 9.22 -6.62 -7.41
C ILE A 354 10.69 -7.04 -7.47
N THR A 355 10.98 -8.35 -7.35
CA THR A 355 12.35 -8.88 -7.39
C THR A 355 12.92 -8.91 -8.80
N ASN A 356 12.07 -9.15 -9.80
CA ASN A 356 12.42 -9.17 -11.21
C ASN A 356 11.46 -8.28 -12.03
N PRO A 357 11.58 -6.95 -11.94
CA PRO A 357 10.67 -6.03 -12.64
C PRO A 357 10.73 -6.18 -14.16
N SER A 358 11.82 -6.73 -14.72
CA SER A 358 11.96 -7.01 -16.14
C SER A 358 11.04 -8.15 -16.63
N SER A 359 10.48 -8.98 -15.72
CA SER A 359 9.52 -10.01 -16.10
C SER A 359 8.08 -9.51 -16.23
N ILE A 360 7.83 -8.23 -15.94
CA ILE A 360 6.51 -7.64 -16.13
C ILE A 360 6.30 -7.42 -17.63
N VAL A 361 5.65 -8.39 -18.27
CA VAL A 361 5.18 -8.23 -19.64
C VAL A 361 3.95 -7.33 -19.58
N LEU A 362 4.13 -6.06 -19.94
CA LEU A 362 3.02 -5.19 -20.25
C LEU A 362 2.38 -5.72 -21.53
N THR A 363 1.33 -6.53 -21.39
CA THR A 363 0.42 -6.77 -22.50
C THR A 363 -0.30 -5.45 -22.74
N THR A 364 0.27 -4.62 -23.59
CA THR A 364 -0.44 -3.50 -24.21
C THR A 364 -1.56 -4.10 -25.05
N THR A 365 -2.67 -4.45 -24.41
CA THR A 365 -3.93 -4.54 -25.11
C THR A 365 -4.27 -3.10 -25.45
N ALA A 366 -3.76 -2.62 -26.59
CA ALA A 366 -4.00 -1.28 -27.08
C ALA A 366 -5.50 -1.16 -27.43
N THR A 367 -6.34 -1.00 -26.42
CA THR A 367 -7.67 -0.43 -26.60
C THR A 367 -7.45 1.07 -26.62
N GLY A 368 -7.30 1.65 -27.81
CA GLY A 368 -7.24 3.09 -28.00
C GLY A 368 -8.48 3.73 -27.37
N GLU A 369 -8.28 4.46 -26.28
CA GLU A 369 -9.37 5.22 -25.68
C GLU A 369 -9.74 6.42 -26.54
N ALA A 370 -11.04 6.61 -26.65
CA ALA A 370 -11.67 7.71 -27.34
C ALA A 370 -11.27 9.03 -26.67
N ILE A 371 -10.57 9.92 -27.40
CA ILE A 371 -10.64 11.34 -27.06
C ILE A 371 -11.99 11.81 -27.57
N GLU A 372 -12.97 11.83 -26.69
CA GLU A 372 -14.32 12.36 -26.96
C GLU A 372 -14.23 13.88 -27.14
N THR A 373 -13.66 14.31 -28.27
CA THR A 373 -13.77 15.67 -28.76
C THR A 373 -15.15 15.80 -29.40
N ALA A 374 -15.97 16.62 -28.76
CA ALA A 374 -17.35 16.88 -29.15
C ALA A 374 -17.48 17.05 -30.67
N LYS A 375 -18.25 16.13 -31.27
CA LYS A 375 -18.91 16.11 -32.60
C LYS A 375 -18.46 15.09 -33.64
N LYS A 376 -17.32 14.40 -33.51
CA LYS A 376 -16.97 13.31 -34.47
C LYS A 376 -16.22 12.18 -33.78
N LYS A 377 -16.87 11.03 -33.64
CA LYS A 377 -16.28 9.82 -33.07
C LYS A 377 -15.35 9.15 -34.09
N ILE A 378 -14.05 9.39 -33.90
CA ILE A 378 -12.96 8.75 -34.64
C ILE A 378 -12.10 8.01 -33.61
N PHE A 379 -11.86 6.72 -33.84
CA PHE A 379 -11.11 5.86 -32.92
C PHE A 379 -9.92 5.24 -33.63
N ILE A 380 -8.77 5.16 -32.97
CA ILE A 380 -7.63 4.37 -33.46
C ILE A 380 -7.70 2.98 -32.83
N LYS A 381 -7.85 1.97 -33.67
CA LYS A 381 -7.92 0.56 -33.26
C LYS A 381 -6.54 -0.07 -33.18
N GLN A 382 -5.66 0.26 -34.12
CA GLN A 382 -4.32 -0.32 -34.20
C GLN A 382 -3.40 0.55 -35.06
N LEU A 383 -2.14 0.72 -34.68
CA LEU A 383 -1.07 1.21 -35.55
C LEU A 383 0.09 0.22 -35.53
N ASN A 384 0.71 -0.01 -36.68
CA ASN A 384 2.02 -0.65 -36.77
C ASN A 384 2.83 -0.01 -37.89
N ASN A 385 4.01 -0.58 -38.17
CA ASN A 385 4.91 -0.09 -39.20
C ASN A 385 4.38 -0.21 -40.65
N VAL A 386 3.24 -0.86 -40.89
CA VAL A 386 2.65 -1.09 -42.22
C VAL A 386 1.30 -0.39 -42.39
N TYR A 387 0.46 -0.40 -41.36
CA TYR A 387 -0.90 0.10 -41.45
C TYR A 387 -1.42 0.74 -40.16
N LEU A 388 -2.45 1.57 -40.33
CA LEU A 388 -3.29 2.15 -39.28
C LEU A 388 -4.72 1.64 -39.48
N THR A 389 -5.32 1.06 -38.44
CA THR A 389 -6.74 0.75 -38.42
C THR A 389 -7.48 1.79 -37.58
N ILE A 390 -8.47 2.43 -38.18
CA ILE A 390 -9.33 3.43 -37.53
C ILE A 390 -10.81 3.07 -37.70
N VAL A 391 -11.62 3.52 -36.74
CA VAL A 391 -13.08 3.44 -36.81
C VAL A 391 -13.61 4.86 -36.93
N ILE A 392 -14.44 5.12 -37.94
CA ILE A 392 -15.08 6.42 -38.14
C ILE A 392 -16.60 6.29 -38.19
N GLU A 393 -17.33 7.27 -37.65
CA GLU A 393 -18.80 7.26 -37.70
C GLU A 393 -19.39 7.95 -38.94
N GLU A 394 -18.61 8.76 -39.64
CA GLU A 394 -19.07 9.60 -40.75
C GLU A 394 -18.23 9.33 -42.00
N GLU A 395 -18.77 8.63 -43.00
CA GLU A 395 -18.02 8.35 -44.24
C GLU A 395 -17.61 9.63 -45.00
N GLY A 396 -16.49 9.58 -45.72
CA GLY A 396 -16.04 10.68 -46.58
C GLY A 396 -14.52 10.74 -46.74
N ASN A 397 -14.03 11.84 -47.32
CA ASN A 397 -12.60 12.05 -47.53
C ASN A 397 -11.93 12.70 -46.32
N TYR A 398 -10.81 12.11 -45.91
CA TYR A 398 -10.02 12.53 -44.76
C TYR A 398 -8.55 12.75 -45.12
N ASN A 399 -7.95 13.74 -44.48
CA ASN A 399 -6.50 13.87 -44.38
C ASN A 399 -6.05 13.20 -43.09
N VAL A 400 -5.16 12.20 -43.20
CA VAL A 400 -4.59 11.48 -42.07
C VAL A 400 -3.09 11.73 -42.04
N ASN A 401 -2.62 12.39 -40.99
CA ASN A 401 -1.22 12.75 -40.81
C ASN A 401 -0.69 12.09 -39.54
N ILE A 402 0.53 11.55 -39.61
CA ILE A 402 1.24 10.98 -38.47
C ILE A 402 2.41 11.89 -38.17
N TYR A 403 2.54 12.33 -36.94
CA TYR A 403 3.67 13.11 -36.45
C TYR A 403 4.38 12.35 -35.33
N THR A 404 5.67 12.62 -35.16
CA THR A 404 6.37 12.34 -33.92
C THR A 404 5.86 13.26 -32.80
N THR A 405 6.18 12.92 -31.55
CA THR A 405 5.85 13.75 -30.37
C THR A 405 6.42 15.16 -30.39
N ASN A 406 7.52 15.39 -31.12
CA ASN A 406 8.10 16.73 -31.31
C ASN A 406 7.48 17.50 -32.50
N GLY A 407 6.40 16.99 -33.10
CA GLY A 407 5.65 17.65 -34.17
C GLY A 407 6.24 17.46 -35.57
N THR A 408 7.22 16.57 -35.76
CA THR A 408 7.77 16.27 -37.09
C THR A 408 6.82 15.35 -37.85
N LEU A 409 6.41 15.73 -39.06
CA LEU A 409 5.57 14.89 -39.92
C LEU A 409 6.34 13.64 -40.35
N VAL A 410 5.75 12.47 -40.10
CA VAL A 410 6.30 11.14 -40.39
C VAL A 410 5.73 10.61 -41.70
N ASP A 411 4.41 10.65 -41.85
CA ASP A 411 3.71 10.26 -43.08
C ASP A 411 2.37 11.00 -43.17
N SER A 412 1.85 11.13 -44.39
CA SER A 412 0.55 11.73 -44.66
C SER A 412 -0.20 11.03 -45.78
N LYS A 413 -1.52 10.95 -45.61
CA LYS A 413 -2.47 10.47 -46.60
C LYS A 413 -3.55 11.53 -46.76
N ASN A 414 -3.47 12.25 -47.87
CA ASN A 414 -4.44 13.29 -48.20
C ASN A 414 -5.60 12.71 -48.99
N ASP A 415 -6.80 13.26 -48.78
CA ASP A 415 -8.01 12.90 -49.53
C ASP A 415 -8.33 11.39 -49.54
N THR A 416 -8.11 10.73 -48.39
CA THR A 416 -8.38 9.29 -48.23
C THR A 416 -9.86 9.08 -47.93
N TYR A 417 -10.57 8.40 -48.83
CA TYR A 417 -11.95 8.02 -48.58
C TYR A 417 -12.03 6.93 -47.51
N LEU A 418 -12.80 7.18 -46.46
CA LEU A 418 -13.04 6.24 -45.36
C LEU A 418 -14.54 5.94 -45.29
N ASN A 419 -14.88 4.67 -45.15
CA ASN A 419 -16.26 4.20 -44.94
C ASN A 419 -16.65 4.32 -43.47
N ARG A 420 -17.95 4.46 -43.17
CA ARG A 420 -18.42 4.30 -41.79
C ARG A 420 -18.03 2.92 -41.24
N GLY A 421 -17.44 2.87 -40.05
CA GLY A 421 -16.91 1.65 -39.43
C GLY A 421 -15.39 1.53 -39.57
N ASP A 422 -14.90 0.29 -39.64
CA ASP A 422 -13.48 -0.04 -39.67
C ASP A 422 -12.85 0.30 -41.03
N ASN A 423 -11.70 1.00 -41.00
CA ASN A 423 -10.89 1.31 -42.16
C ASN A 423 -9.42 0.99 -41.88
N THR A 424 -8.73 0.46 -42.87
CA THR A 424 -7.28 0.21 -42.79
C THR A 424 -6.56 1.08 -43.81
N ILE A 425 -5.64 1.91 -43.34
CA ILE A 425 -4.81 2.79 -44.14
C ILE A 425 -3.39 2.24 -44.17
N PHE A 426 -2.84 2.03 -45.36
CA PHE A 426 -1.50 1.49 -45.55
C PHE A 426 -0.47 2.59 -45.85
N TRP A 427 0.68 2.52 -45.20
CA TRP A 427 1.78 3.48 -45.29
C TRP A 427 3.00 2.86 -45.97
N LYS A 428 4.00 3.67 -46.34
CA LYS A 428 5.29 3.11 -46.77
C LYS A 428 6.03 2.61 -45.52
N SER A 429 6.42 1.33 -45.53
CA SER A 429 6.77 0.54 -44.34
C SER A 429 8.06 0.92 -43.59
N SER A 430 8.61 2.11 -43.82
CA SER A 430 9.90 2.56 -43.26
C SER A 430 9.82 3.77 -42.34
N SER A 431 8.69 4.47 -42.27
CA SER A 431 8.59 5.74 -41.56
C SER A 431 8.18 5.59 -40.09
N ILE A 432 7.48 4.51 -39.75
CA ILE A 432 6.96 4.22 -38.41
C ILE A 432 7.82 3.13 -37.78
N LYS A 433 8.36 3.42 -36.59
CA LYS A 433 9.25 2.54 -35.84
C LYS A 433 8.50 2.00 -34.64
N SER A 434 8.57 0.68 -34.47
CA SER A 434 7.95 0.01 -33.33
C SER A 434 8.50 0.54 -32.00
N GLY A 435 7.63 0.67 -30.99
CA GLY A 435 7.94 1.21 -29.67
C GLY A 435 8.13 2.73 -29.62
N SER A 436 7.64 3.47 -30.62
CA SER A 436 7.68 4.94 -30.65
C SER A 436 6.28 5.55 -30.46
N LEU A 437 6.21 6.71 -29.81
CA LEU A 437 4.96 7.46 -29.63
C LEU A 437 4.71 8.39 -30.83
N TYR A 438 3.48 8.34 -31.34
CA TYR A 438 3.05 9.15 -32.48
C TYR A 438 1.80 9.96 -32.16
N LEU A 439 1.67 11.09 -32.84
CA LEU A 439 0.49 11.94 -32.87
C LEU A 439 -0.21 11.72 -34.20
N ILE A 440 -1.46 11.27 -34.20
CA ILE A 440 -2.25 11.05 -35.41
C ILE A 440 -3.31 12.13 -35.51
N ARG A 441 -3.27 12.87 -36.61
CA ARG A 441 -4.22 13.95 -36.92
C ARG A 441 -5.13 13.51 -38.06
N ILE A 442 -6.43 13.51 -37.81
CA ILE A 442 -7.45 13.09 -38.78
C ILE A 442 -8.40 14.27 -39.02
N GLN A 443 -8.51 14.71 -40.27
CA GLN A 443 -9.29 15.89 -40.65
C GLN A 443 -10.20 15.59 -41.85
N LYS A 444 -11.49 15.91 -41.75
CA LYS A 444 -12.44 15.83 -42.87
C LYS A 444 -12.53 17.19 -43.57
N GLY A 445 -12.16 17.29 -44.84
CA GLY A 445 -12.21 18.57 -45.59
C GLY A 445 -11.51 19.72 -44.86
N THR A 446 -12.20 20.85 -44.68
CA THR A 446 -11.73 22.03 -43.93
C THR A 446 -12.20 22.06 -42.48
N ASP A 447 -12.80 20.98 -41.98
CA ASP A 447 -13.36 20.94 -40.63
C ASP A 447 -12.28 21.07 -39.55
N ALA A 448 -12.72 21.40 -38.32
CA ALA A 448 -11.88 21.47 -37.15
C ALA A 448 -11.10 20.16 -36.90
N LEU A 449 -9.87 20.31 -36.42
CA LEU A 449 -8.88 19.26 -36.27
C LEU A 449 -9.21 18.31 -35.11
N ASN A 450 -9.24 17.01 -35.38
CA ASN A 450 -9.17 15.98 -34.34
C ASN A 450 -7.72 15.52 -34.22
N GLU A 451 -7.18 15.63 -33.00
CA GLU A 451 -5.81 15.27 -32.68
C GLU A 451 -5.81 14.13 -31.67
N LEU A 452 -5.30 12.96 -32.08
CA LEU A 452 -5.29 11.74 -31.28
C LEU A 452 -3.83 11.36 -30.97
N LYS A 453 -3.53 11.08 -29.70
CA LYS A 453 -2.21 10.57 -29.28
C LYS A 453 -2.25 9.04 -29.28
N TYR A 454 -1.26 8.39 -29.89
CA TYR A 454 -1.19 6.93 -29.99
C TYR A 454 0.20 6.40 -29.67
N VAL A 455 0.29 5.45 -28.74
CA VAL A 455 1.53 4.75 -28.34
C VAL A 455 1.51 3.36 -28.98
N GLU A 456 2.56 2.99 -29.72
CA GLU A 456 2.81 1.62 -30.19
C GLU A 456 3.50 0.77 -29.11
#